data_AF-A0A7V9ECJ2-F1
#
_entry.id   AF-A0A7V9ECJ2-F1
#
_cell.length_a   1.000
_cell.length_b   1.000
_cell.length_c   1.000
_cell.angle_alpha   90.00
_cell.angle_beta   90.00
_cell.angle_gamma   90.00
#
_symmetry.space_group_name_H-M   'P 1'
#
loop_
_entity.id
_entity.type
_entity.pdbx_description
1 polymer ?
#
loop_
_entity_poly.entity_id
_entity_poly.type
_entity_poly.pdbx_seq_one_letter_code
_entity_poly.pdbx_strand_id
1 'polypeptide(L)' 'MDRVWELREKVSAYDASYIALAELLDCPLLTADARLSRAPGVKCAITVVPR' A
#
# COMPACT_ATOMS: atom_id res chain seq x y z
N MET A 1 4.26 -12.44 -6.89
CA MET A 1 3.91 -12.45 -5.45
C MET A 1 5.03 -11.88 -4.58
N ASP A 2 6.21 -11.65 -5.16
CA ASP A 2 7.40 -11.16 -4.46
C ASP A 2 7.16 -9.83 -3.75
N ARG A 3 6.40 -8.92 -4.39
CA ARG A 3 6.14 -7.60 -3.82
C ARG A 3 5.32 -7.61 -2.53
N VAL A 4 4.33 -8.50 -2.45
CA VAL A 4 3.52 -8.69 -1.23
C VAL A 4 4.40 -9.24 -0.10
N TRP A 5 5.36 -10.11 -0.43
CA TRP A 5 6.28 -10.70 0.52
C TRP A 5 7.30 -9.70 1.08
N GLU A 6 7.81 -8.81 0.23
CA GLU A 6 8.68 -7.69 0.63
C GLU A 6 8.00 -6.71 1.61
N LEU A 7 6.67 -6.60 1.52
CA LEU A 7 5.88 -5.69 2.34
C LEU A 7 5.39 -6.32 3.65
N ARG A 8 5.51 -7.66 3.81
CA ARG A 8 4.90 -8.40 4.94
C ARG A 8 5.37 -7.95 6.32
N GLU A 9 6.60 -7.44 6.43
CA GLU A 9 7.17 -6.98 7.71
C GLU A 9 6.67 -5.58 8.11
N LYS A 10 5.98 -4.88 7.20
CA LYS A 10 5.64 -3.45 7.34
C LYS A 10 4.14 -3.18 7.28
N VAL A 11 3.38 -4.01 6.56
CA VAL A 11 1.93 -3.87 6.40
C VAL A 11 1.27 -5.25 6.41
N SER A 12 -0.05 -5.31 6.65
CA SER A 12 -0.76 -6.59 6.63
C SER A 12 -0.72 -7.23 5.24
N ALA A 13 -0.86 -8.55 5.15
CA ALA A 13 -0.94 -9.25 3.86
C ALA A 13 -2.08 -8.74 2.97
N TYR A 14 -3.16 -8.23 3.58
CA TYR A 14 -4.27 -7.60 2.90
C TYR A 14 -3.83 -6.28 2.25
N ASP A 15 -3.25 -5.36 3.02
CA ASP A 15 -2.80 -4.06 2.53
C ASP A 15 -1.69 -4.21 1.48
N ALA A 16 -0.76 -5.15 1.70
CA ALA A 16 0.30 -5.45 0.75
C ALA A 16 -0.25 -5.87 -0.63
N SER A 17 -1.37 -6.58 -0.67
CA SER A 17 -2.02 -6.97 -1.92
C SER A 17 -2.61 -5.78 -2.67
N TYR A 18 -3.26 -4.85 -1.96
CA TYR A 18 -3.78 -3.61 -2.55
C TYR A 18 -2.68 -2.66 -3.01
N ILE A 19 -1.59 -2.56 -2.23
CA ILE A 19 -0.40 -1.78 -2.61
C ILE A 19 0.22 -2.37 -3.88
N ALA A 20 0.46 -3.69 -3.91
CA ALA A 20 1.05 -4.33 -5.08
C ALA A 20 0.18 -4.18 -6.34
N LEU A 21 -1.15 -4.21 -6.18
CA LEU A 21 -2.08 -3.94 -7.26
C LEU A 21 -2.02 -2.49 -7.73
N ALA A 22 -2.00 -1.52 -6.81
CA ALA A 22 -1.91 -0.09 -7.14
C ALA A 22 -0.58 0.24 -7.82
N GLU A 23 0.53 -0.35 -7.38
CA GLU A 23 1.83 -0.26 -8.03
C GLU A 23 1.81 -0.86 -9.45
N LEU A 24 1.12 -1.98 -9.66
CA LEU A 24 1.00 -2.61 -10.98
C LEU A 24 0.15 -1.78 -11.95
N LEU A 25 -0.85 -1.08 -11.43
CA LEU A 25 -1.76 -0.23 -12.21
C LEU A 25 -1.26 1.21 -12.35
N ASP A 26 -0.10 1.54 -11.78
CA ASP A 26 0.46 2.89 -11.71
C ASP A 26 -0.57 3.93 -11.21
N CYS A 27 -1.32 3.56 -10.18
CA CYS A 27 -2.42 4.37 -9.66
C CYS A 27 -2.28 4.63 -8.15
N PRO A 28 -2.90 5.71 -7.64
CA PRO A 28 -2.90 5.98 -6.21
C PRO A 28 -3.81 5.00 -5.45
N LEU A 29 -3.32 4.49 -4.33
CA LEU A 29 -4.10 3.68 -3.39
C LEU A 29 -4.88 4.58 -2.43
N LEU A 30 -6.21 4.54 -2.49
CA LEU A 30 -7.08 5.21 -1.52
C LEU A 30 -7.32 4.30 -0.31
N THR A 31 -7.11 4.82 0.90
CA THR A 31 -7.33 4.07 2.15
C THR A 31 -7.86 4.96 3.26
N ALA A 32 -8.58 4.38 4.22
CA ALA A 32 -8.95 5.07 5.47
C ALA A 32 -7.88 4.91 6.58
N ASP A 33 -6.88 4.05 6.38
CA ASP A 33 -5.80 3.85 7.35
C ASP A 33 -4.64 4.83 7.10
N ALA A 34 -4.56 5.86 7.92
CA ALA A 34 -3.49 6.86 7.86
C ALA A 34 -2.09 6.31 8.17
N ARG A 35 -1.97 5.11 8.76
CA ARG A 35 -0.67 4.46 9.00
C ARG A 35 -0.08 3.95 7.71
N LEU A 36 -0.93 3.54 6.76
CA LEU A 36 -0.49 2.97 5.49
C LEU A 36 0.20 4.01 4.60
N SER A 37 -0.19 5.28 4.68
CA SER A 37 0.46 6.36 3.92
C SER A 37 1.92 6.61 4.30
N ARG A 38 2.37 6.08 5.44
CA ARG A 38 3.76 6.17 5.92
C ARG A 38 4.53 4.87 5.74
N ALA A 39 3.95 3.86 5.09
CA ALA A 39 4.57 2.56 4.90
C ALA A 39 5.87 2.71 4.07
N PRO A 40 7.04 2.34 4.63
CA PRO A 40 8.29 2.57 3.95
C PRO A 40 8.52 1.56 2.83
N GLY A 41 8.85 2.07 1.64
CA GLY A 41 9.15 1.25 0.47
C GLY A 41 7.94 0.98 -0.42
N VAL A 42 6.84 1.69 -0.27
CA VAL A 42 5.74 1.73 -1.25
C VAL A 42 6.13 2.65 -2.42
N LYS A 43 5.85 2.20 -3.65
CA LYS A 43 6.16 2.95 -4.89
C LYS A 43 4.96 3.70 -5.46
N CYS A 44 3.73 3.36 -5.05
CA CYS A 44 2.52 4.07 -5.46
C CYS A 44 2.20 5.21 -4.48
N ALA A 45 1.51 6.24 -4.95
CA ALA A 45 0.96 7.27 -4.06
C ALA A 45 -0.14 6.65 -3.17
N ILE A 46 -0.19 7.03 -1.90
CA ILE A 46 -1.25 6.61 -0.98
C ILE A 46 -2.04 7.83 -0.56
N THR A 47 -3.33 7.83 -0.86
CA THR A 47 -4.28 8.88 -0.46
C THR A 47 -5.08 8.39 0.72
N VAL A 48 -5.09 9.18 1.80
CA VAL A 48 -5.91 8.87 2.98
C VAL A 48 -7.22 9.65 2.87
N VAL A 49 -8.34 8.97 3.04
CA VAL A 49 -9.66 9.62 3.05
C VAL A 49 -9.70 10.58 4.26
N PRO A 50 -9.94 11.89 4.05
CA PRO A 50 -10.13 12.83 5.14
C PRO A 50 -11.41 12.45 5.91
N ARG A 51 -11.35 12.57 7.25
CA ARG A 51 -12.51 12.31 8.11
C ARG A 51 -13.62 13.33 7.91
#